data_AF-A0A1Q7BJ42-F1
#
_entry.id   AF-A0A1Q7BJ42-F1
#
_cell.length_a   1.000
_cell.length_b   1.000
_cell.length_c   1.000
_cell.angle_alpha   90.00
_cell.angle_beta   90.00
_cell.angle_gamma   90.00
#
_symmetry.space_group_name_H-M   'P 1'
#
loop_
_entity.id
_entity.type
_entity.pdbx_description
1 polymer ?
#
loop_
_entity_poly.entity_id
_entity_poly.type
_entity_poly.pdbx_seq_one_letter_code
_entity_poly.pdbx_strand_id
1 'polypeptide(L)'
;MNGSQSAAISLPYLRRRPIRLALYGVLGCMLLGMLFWRFAPVFKYDSKFDQAISQKRVVVGMTREQVLLSWGSPYSIDVTYTDAGLRREVWIFEDWINSATVKHRYLYFEESTLVGGWY
;
A
#
# COMPACT_ATOMS: atom_id res chain seq x y z
N MET A 1 -12.69 -18.53 79.73
CA MET A 1 -11.70 -18.07 78.72
C MET A 1 -11.34 -19.25 77.85
N ASN A 2 -11.73 -19.27 76.57
CA ASN A 2 -11.04 -20.02 75.52
C ASN A 2 -11.53 -19.49 74.17
N GLY A 3 -10.61 -18.82 73.47
CA GLY A 3 -10.86 -18.20 72.17
C GLY A 3 -10.96 -19.26 71.09
N SER A 4 -12.13 -19.34 70.48
CA SER A 4 -12.36 -20.06 69.23
C SER A 4 -11.60 -19.35 68.10
N GLN A 5 -10.43 -19.88 67.76
CA GLN A 5 -9.72 -19.47 66.55
C GLN A 5 -10.51 -19.96 65.33
N SER A 6 -11.26 -19.05 64.72
CA SER A 6 -11.89 -19.26 63.42
C SER A 6 -10.79 -19.36 62.36
N ALA A 7 -10.50 -20.59 61.92
CA ALA A 7 -9.63 -20.85 60.78
C ALA A 7 -10.25 -20.26 59.51
N ALA A 8 -9.86 -19.04 59.18
CA ALA A 8 -10.23 -18.39 57.92
C ALA A 8 -9.51 -19.12 56.77
N ILE A 9 -10.19 -20.07 56.14
CA ILE A 9 -9.74 -20.73 54.92
C ILE A 9 -9.59 -19.65 53.84
N SER A 10 -8.35 -19.23 53.60
CA SER A 10 -8.03 -18.25 52.57
C SER A 10 -8.22 -18.91 51.20
N LEU A 11 -9.20 -18.43 50.44
CA LEU A 11 -9.43 -18.92 49.08
C LEU A 11 -8.16 -18.69 48.24
N PRO A 12 -7.68 -19.70 47.48
CA PRO A 12 -6.47 -19.60 46.67
C PRO A 12 -6.49 -18.34 45.81
N TYR A 13 -5.37 -17.61 45.77
CA TYR A 13 -5.24 -16.30 45.11
C TYR A 13 -5.74 -16.31 43.66
N LEU A 14 -5.50 -17.41 42.92
CA LEU A 14 -5.98 -17.63 41.56
C LEU A 14 -7.51 -17.77 41.39
N ARG A 15 -8.27 -18.03 42.46
CA ARG A 15 -9.74 -18.20 42.41
C ARG A 15 -10.50 -16.90 42.63
N ARG A 16 -9.81 -15.81 42.95
CA ARG A 16 -10.44 -14.49 43.11
C ARG A 16 -10.90 -13.97 41.75
N ARG A 17 -12.21 -13.67 41.64
CA ARG A 17 -12.86 -13.12 40.44
C ARG A 17 -12.07 -11.99 39.75
N PRO A 18 -11.53 -10.97 40.44
CA PRO A 18 -10.81 -9.88 39.77
C PRO A 18 -9.52 -10.33 39.09
N ILE A 19 -8.80 -11.29 39.67
CA ILE A 19 -7.53 -11.81 39.11
C ILE A 19 -7.80 -12.61 37.85
N ARG A 20 -8.89 -13.39 37.83
CA ARG A 20 -9.32 -14.14 36.65
C ARG A 20 -9.74 -13.20 35.50
N LEU A 21 -10.47 -12.14 35.83
CA LEU A 21 -10.85 -11.10 34.86
C LEU A 21 -9.62 -10.38 34.30
N ALA A 22 -8.64 -10.03 35.14
CA ALA A 22 -7.40 -9.42 34.69
C ALA A 22 -6.60 -10.37 33.77
N LEU A 23 -6.49 -11.66 34.13
CA LEU A 23 -5.78 -12.66 33.34
C LEU A 23 -6.44 -12.86 31.96
N TYR A 24 -7.77 -13.01 31.92
CA TYR A 24 -8.51 -13.14 30.66
C TYR A 24 -8.50 -11.86 29.84
N GLY A 25 -8.52 -10.69 30.48
CA GLY A 25 -8.38 -9.40 29.81
C GLY A 25 -7.03 -9.27 29.10
N VAL A 26 -5.93 -9.59 29.79
CA VAL A 26 -4.58 -9.55 29.19
C VAL A 26 -4.45 -10.57 28.06
N LEU A 27 -4.91 -11.81 28.27
CA LEU A 27 -4.84 -12.87 27.26
C LEU A 27 -5.70 -12.53 26.02
N GLY A 28 -6.88 -11.96 26.24
CA GLY A 28 -7.78 -11.51 25.18
C GLY A 28 -7.21 -10.34 24.38
N CYS A 29 -6.67 -9.32 25.05
CA CYS A 29 -5.98 -8.20 24.41
C CYS A 29 -4.77 -8.65 23.58
N MET A 30 -4.00 -9.61 24.10
CA MET A 30 -2.85 -10.19 23.38
C MET A 30 -3.29 -10.94 22.11
N LEU A 31 -4.34 -11.77 22.20
CA LEU A 31 -4.92 -12.48 21.05
C LEU A 31 -5.49 -11.52 20.00
N LEU A 32 -6.22 -10.49 20.44
CA LEU A 32 -6.72 -9.44 19.57
C LEU A 32 -5.58 -8.67 18.91
N GLY A 33 -4.53 -8.32 19.65
CA GLY A 33 -3.34 -7.67 19.11
C GLY A 33 -2.65 -8.50 18.02
N MET A 34 -2.51 -9.81 18.22
CA MET A 34 -1.98 -10.72 17.19
C MET A 34 -2.87 -10.79 15.95
N LEU A 35 -4.19 -10.82 16.14
CA LEU A 35 -5.15 -10.82 15.05
C LEU A 35 -5.14 -9.49 14.27
N PHE A 36 -5.11 -8.36 14.98
CA PHE A 36 -4.95 -7.03 14.38
C PHE A 36 -3.64 -6.94 13.61
N TRP A 37 -2.53 -7.52 14.11
CA TRP A 37 -1.26 -7.54 13.39
C TRP A 37 -1.34 -8.34 12.07
N ARG A 38 -2.12 -9.43 12.05
CA ARG A 38 -2.37 -10.23 10.84
C ARG A 38 -3.13 -9.44 9.76
N PHE A 39 -4.02 -8.54 10.15
CA PHE A 39 -4.79 -7.68 9.24
C PHE A 39 -4.14 -6.31 8.98
N ALA A 40 -3.18 -5.88 9.80
CA ALA A 40 -2.40 -4.66 9.60
C ALA A 40 -1.72 -4.53 8.21
N PRO A 41 -1.18 -5.58 7.57
CA PRO A 41 -0.61 -5.44 6.22
C PRO A 41 -1.65 -5.11 5.15
N VAL A 42 -2.94 -5.37 5.37
CA VAL A 42 -4.01 -5.00 4.42
C VAL A 42 -4.15 -3.48 4.33
N PHE A 43 -3.99 -2.78 5.46
CA PHE A 43 -4.12 -1.31 5.50
C PHE A 43 -2.80 -0.57 5.23
N LYS A 44 -1.64 -1.19 5.49
CA LYS A 44 -0.33 -0.56 5.25
C LYS A 44 0.17 -0.66 3.80
N TYR A 45 -0.43 -1.51 2.97
CA TYR A 45 -0.01 -1.66 1.57
C TYR A 45 -0.47 -0.53 0.66
N ASP A 46 -1.47 0.26 1.07
CA ASP A 46 -2.06 1.32 0.24
C ASP A 46 -1.15 2.56 0.13
N SER A 47 -0.43 2.91 1.21
CA SER A 47 0.39 4.13 1.27
C SER A 47 1.59 4.15 0.30
N LYS A 48 2.03 3.00 -0.23
CA LYS A 48 3.13 2.97 -1.21
C LYS A 48 2.69 3.33 -2.62
N PHE A 49 1.41 3.16 -2.94
CA PHE A 49 0.87 3.57 -4.24
C PHE A 49 0.61 5.08 -4.27
N ASP A 50 0.09 5.65 -3.19
CA ASP A 50 -0.15 7.10 -3.09
C ASP A 50 1.14 7.94 -3.08
N GLN A 51 2.23 7.45 -2.47
CA GLN A 51 3.53 8.14 -2.54
C GLN A 51 4.19 8.04 -3.92
N ALA A 52 3.87 7.01 -4.72
CA ALA A 52 4.36 6.90 -6.10
C ALA A 52 3.59 7.85 -7.05
N ILE A 53 2.29 8.01 -6.83
CA ILE A 53 1.43 8.96 -7.56
C ILE A 53 1.81 10.41 -7.22
N SER A 54 2.11 10.71 -5.95
CA SER A 54 2.54 12.04 -5.48
C SER A 54 3.88 12.53 -6.05
N GLN A 55 4.68 11.66 -6.68
CA GLN A 55 5.99 12.03 -7.26
C GLN A 55 5.97 12.36 -8.75
N LYS A 56 4.80 12.38 -9.42
CA LYS A 56 4.68 12.55 -10.87
C LYS A 56 5.53 11.51 -11.65
N ARG A 57 5.60 10.27 -11.19
CA ARG A 57 6.31 9.19 -11.91
C ARG A 57 5.29 8.24 -12.52
N VAL A 58 5.33 8.09 -13.84
CA VAL A 58 4.60 6.98 -14.49
C VAL A 58 5.32 5.68 -14.16
N VAL A 59 4.59 4.67 -13.68
CA VAL A 59 5.13 3.38 -13.27
C VAL A 59 4.76 2.33 -14.31
N VAL A 60 5.72 1.44 -14.62
CA VAL A 60 5.50 0.27 -15.49
C VAL A 60 4.30 -0.53 -14.98
N GLY A 61 3.36 -0.84 -15.87
CA GLY A 61 2.11 -1.51 -15.57
C GLY A 61 0.87 -0.62 -15.52
N MET A 62 1.02 0.71 -15.55
CA MET A 62 -0.13 1.63 -15.63
C MET A 62 -0.84 1.55 -16.99
N THR A 63 -2.16 1.71 -16.99
CA THR A 63 -2.95 1.78 -18.24
C THR A 63 -2.84 3.18 -18.87
N ARG A 64 -3.09 3.28 -20.17
CA ARG A 64 -3.07 4.55 -20.93
C ARG A 64 -3.88 5.66 -20.25
N GLU A 65 -5.05 5.33 -19.71
CA GLU A 65 -5.97 6.27 -19.07
C GLU A 65 -5.39 6.80 -17.76
N GLN A 66 -4.76 5.93 -16.97
CA GLN A 66 -4.08 6.32 -15.73
C GLN A 66 -2.88 7.23 -16.00
N VAL A 67 -2.15 6.98 -17.09
CA VAL A 67 -1.05 7.86 -17.53
C VAL A 67 -1.57 9.22 -17.98
N LEU A 68 -2.66 9.26 -18.78
CA LEU A 68 -3.29 10.52 -19.19
C LEU A 68 -3.77 11.35 -18.00
N LEU A 69 -4.33 10.71 -16.98
CA LEU A 69 -4.73 11.38 -15.73
C LEU A 69 -3.53 11.92 -14.94
N SER A 70 -2.39 11.24 -15.01
CA SER A 70 -1.19 11.60 -14.24
C SER A 70 -0.34 12.68 -14.92
N TRP A 71 -0.12 12.56 -16.22
CA TRP A 71 0.81 13.39 -16.99
C TRP A 71 0.14 14.28 -18.05
N GLY A 72 -1.16 14.11 -18.28
CA GLY A 72 -1.90 14.84 -19.30
C GLY A 72 -1.76 14.21 -20.69
N SER A 73 -2.22 14.95 -21.70
CA SER A 73 -2.15 14.50 -23.09
C SER A 73 -0.71 14.55 -23.61
N PRO A 74 -0.23 13.49 -24.29
CA PRO A 74 1.05 13.53 -25.00
C PRO A 74 1.01 14.55 -26.15
N TYR A 75 2.19 14.99 -26.58
CA TYR A 75 2.37 15.85 -27.74
C TYR A 75 2.18 15.06 -29.04
N SER A 76 2.78 13.86 -29.12
CA SER A 76 2.61 12.94 -30.24
C SER A 76 2.48 11.50 -29.75
N ILE A 77 1.75 10.69 -30.52
CA ILE A 77 1.56 9.26 -30.29
C ILE A 77 1.92 8.52 -31.57
N ASP A 78 2.98 7.74 -31.53
CA ASP A 78 3.39 6.87 -32.62
C ASP A 78 2.94 5.43 -32.33
N VAL A 79 2.21 4.82 -33.26
CA VAL A 79 1.72 3.44 -33.10
C VAL A 79 2.44 2.55 -34.09
N THR A 80 3.07 1.50 -33.57
CA THR A 80 3.79 0.47 -34.34
C THR A 80 3.26 -0.90 -33.97
N TYR A 81 3.45 -1.88 -34.86
CA TYR A 81 3.11 -3.27 -34.60
C TYR A 81 4.38 -4.10 -34.69
N THR A 82 4.57 -5.01 -33.75
CA THR A 82 5.68 -5.97 -33.83
C THR A 82 5.36 -7.06 -34.84
N ASP A 83 6.37 -7.82 -35.27
CA ASP A 83 6.18 -8.97 -36.17
C ASP A 83 5.27 -10.06 -35.56
N ALA A 84 5.12 -10.06 -34.23
CA ALA A 84 4.20 -10.91 -33.48
C ALA A 84 2.75 -10.37 -33.46
N GLY A 85 2.47 -9.23 -34.11
CA GLY A 85 1.17 -8.57 -34.14
C GLY A 85 0.82 -7.77 -32.89
N LEU A 86 1.77 -7.60 -31.95
CA LEU A 86 1.53 -6.84 -30.72
C LEU A 86 1.53 -5.34 -31.04
N ARG A 87 0.51 -4.63 -30.55
CA ARG A 87 0.41 -3.17 -30.69
C ARG A 87 1.34 -2.49 -29.70
N ARG A 88 2.32 -1.75 -30.21
CA ARG A 88 3.25 -0.92 -29.45
C ARG A 88 2.94 0.55 -29.71
N GLU A 89 2.83 1.35 -28.66
CA GLU A 89 2.63 2.79 -28.76
C GLU A 89 3.79 3.52 -28.10
N VAL A 90 4.30 4.55 -28.74
CA VAL A 90 5.32 5.45 -28.18
C VAL A 90 4.67 6.81 -28.01
N TRP A 91 4.61 7.27 -26.78
CA TRP A 91 4.03 8.57 -26.45
C TRP A 91 5.17 9.54 -26.15
N ILE A 92 5.15 10.68 -26.83
CA ILE A 92 6.17 11.69 -26.76
C ILE A 92 5.60 12.91 -26.03
N PHE A 93 6.29 13.34 -24.99
CA PHE A 93 5.96 14.54 -24.22
C PHE A 93 7.07 15.57 -24.39
N GLU A 94 6.70 16.81 -24.64
CA GLU A 94 7.62 17.93 -24.73
C GLU A 94 7.54 18.81 -23.49
N ASP A 95 8.65 18.90 -22.75
CA ASP A 95 8.81 19.85 -21.67
C ASP A 95 9.66 21.02 -22.14
N TRP A 96 9.00 22.16 -22.31
CA TRP A 96 9.64 23.43 -22.64
C TRP A 96 10.25 24.02 -21.38
N ILE A 97 11.59 24.02 -21.29
CA ILE A 97 12.31 24.65 -20.17
C ILE A 97 12.52 26.14 -20.46
N ASN A 98 12.86 26.46 -21.70
CA ASN A 98 13.03 27.82 -22.23
C ASN A 98 12.65 27.82 -23.72
N SER A 99 12.48 29.00 -24.34
CA SER A 99 12.14 29.12 -25.76
C SER A 99 13.11 28.46 -26.74
N ALA A 100 14.33 28.12 -26.28
CA ALA A 100 15.37 27.45 -27.08
C ALA A 100 15.73 26.05 -26.57
N THR A 101 15.10 25.55 -25.49
CA THR A 101 15.46 24.26 -24.88
C THR A 101 14.20 23.46 -24.58
N VAL A 102 14.01 22.40 -25.37
CA VAL A 102 12.92 21.44 -25.23
C VAL A 102 13.53 20.11 -24.76
N LYS A 103 12.95 19.51 -23.72
CA LYS A 103 13.24 18.14 -23.33
C LYS A 103 12.13 17.23 -23.82
N HIS A 104 12.51 16.11 -24.43
CA HIS A 104 11.57 15.10 -24.88
C HIS A 104 11.57 13.93 -23.90
N ARG A 105 10.40 13.57 -23.40
CA ARG A 105 10.19 12.36 -22.59
C ARG A 105 9.41 11.35 -23.43
N TYR A 106 9.83 10.11 -23.36
CA TYR A 106 9.26 9.01 -24.14
C TYR A 106 8.66 7.97 -23.20
N LEU A 107 7.43 7.56 -23.48
CA LEU A 107 6.77 6.46 -22.79
C LEU A 107 6.45 5.37 -23.81
N TYR A 108 6.73 4.12 -23.45
CA TYR A 108 6.51 2.95 -24.28
C TYR A 108 5.36 2.14 -23.70
N PHE A 109 4.35 1.89 -24.53
CA PHE A 109 3.21 1.05 -24.21
C PHE A 109 3.21 -0.18 -25.11
N GLU A 110 2.83 -1.32 -24.54
CA GLU A 110 2.49 -2.53 -25.29
C GLU A 110 1.11 -2.98 -24.83
N GLU A 111 0.23 -3.26 -25.79
CA GLU A 111 -1.14 -3.73 -25.53
C GLU A 111 -1.86 -2.89 -24.45
N SER A 112 -1.78 -1.56 -24.55
CA SER A 112 -2.38 -0.60 -23.59
C SER A 112 -1.77 -0.51 -22.19
N THR A 113 -0.68 -1.23 -21.94
CA THR A 113 0.05 -1.23 -20.65
C THR A 113 1.39 -0.53 -20.81
N LEU A 114 1.76 0.33 -19.86
CA LEU A 114 3.06 0.98 -19.86
C LEU A 114 4.17 -0.04 -19.58
N VAL A 115 5.13 -0.18 -20.50
CA VAL A 115 6.26 -1.10 -20.37
C VAL A 115 7.53 -0.39 -19.89
N GLY A 116 7.71 0.89 -20.25
CA GLY A 116 8.89 1.65 -19.86
C GLY A 116 8.85 3.12 -20.26
N GLY A 117 9.84 3.88 -19.83
CA GLY A 117 9.97 5.30 -20.20
C GLY A 117 11.42 5.77 -20.17
N TRP A 118 11.72 6.81 -20.95
CA TRP A 118 13.03 7.45 -21.07
C TRP A 118 12.90 8.97 -20.94
N TYR A 119 13.84 9.61 -20.22
CA TYR A 119 13.80 11.02 -19.81
C TYR A 119 15.14 11.73 -19.95
#